data_AF-A0A804N1B4-F1
#
_entry.id   AF-A0A804N1B4-F1
#
_cell.length_a   1.000
_cell.length_b   1.000
_cell.length_c   1.000
_cell.angle_alpha   90.00
_cell.angle_beta   90.00
_cell.angle_gamma   90.00
#
_symmetry.space_group_name_H-M   'P 1'
#
loop_
_entity.id
_entity.type
_entity.pdbx_description
1 polymer ?
#
loop_
_entity_poly.entity_id
_entity_poly.type
_entity_poly.pdbx_seq_one_letter_code
_entity_poly.pdbx_strand_id
1 'polypeptide(L)'
;MRSHLSSISLPSHSHHIYARSATQPGAQNKKKLRALIRIALAGTPQRSVVLDIEGTTSPISFVTDVLFPYARDNVRTHLDATYSTRETKDDIALLRAQVEQDLAEGVPGAVPVPPDGAGKDRVVDALVANVEAMIAADRKITSLKQLQGHIWRTGFECQEIKGVVFDDVPPALERWHASGIKTYIYSSGSREAQRLIFGNTTYGDLRRHLCGFFDATIGYAVHLVSHLSAH
;
A
#
# COMPACT_ATOMS: atom_id res chain seq x y z
N MET A 1 -25.41 21.09 -54.39
CA MET A 1 -26.39 21.96 -53.71
C MET A 1 -25.90 22.23 -52.30
N ARG A 2 -25.93 23.49 -51.89
CA ARG A 2 -25.61 23.96 -50.52
C ARG A 2 -26.74 23.62 -49.56
N SER A 3 -26.39 23.29 -48.31
CA SER A 3 -26.92 23.88 -47.06
C SER A 3 -26.35 23.09 -45.87
N HIS A 4 -25.37 23.62 -45.11
CA HIS A 4 -25.53 24.49 -43.92
C HIS A 4 -26.02 23.72 -42.69
N LEU A 5 -25.15 23.49 -41.68
CA LEU A 5 -24.85 24.34 -40.49
C LEU A 5 -26.03 24.29 -39.50
N SER A 6 -25.86 23.90 -38.24
CA SER A 6 -25.24 24.69 -37.12
C SER A 6 -24.94 23.75 -35.92
N SER A 7 -23.76 23.71 -35.27
CA SER A 7 -23.14 24.64 -34.29
C SER A 7 -23.92 24.71 -32.95
N ILE A 8 -23.41 24.64 -31.71
CA ILE A 8 -22.25 25.22 -30.97
C ILE A 8 -22.21 24.47 -29.59
N SER A 9 -21.08 24.07 -28.96
CA SER A 9 -20.23 24.87 -28.05
C SER A 9 -19.01 24.06 -27.52
N LEU A 10 -17.91 24.79 -27.29
CA LEU A 10 -16.51 24.43 -26.94
C LEU A 10 -16.28 24.22 -25.40
N PRO A 11 -15.03 24.16 -24.85
CA PRO A 11 -13.89 23.22 -25.03
C PRO A 11 -13.17 22.83 -23.68
N SER A 12 -12.08 22.02 -23.72
CA SER A 12 -10.77 22.17 -22.97
C SER A 12 -10.03 20.81 -22.85
N HIS A 13 -9.03 20.48 -23.71
CA HIS A 13 -7.54 20.55 -23.54
C HIS A 13 -6.94 19.51 -22.56
N SER A 14 -5.94 18.67 -22.90
CA SER A 14 -4.71 18.90 -23.68
C SER A 14 -4.12 17.62 -24.31
N HIS A 15 -3.52 17.73 -25.50
CA HIS A 15 -2.82 16.66 -26.23
C HIS A 15 -1.32 16.98 -26.46
N HIS A 16 -0.55 15.90 -26.59
CA HIS A 16 0.86 15.80 -26.97
C HIS A 16 1.28 16.68 -28.17
N ILE A 17 2.55 17.12 -28.19
CA ILE A 17 3.16 17.76 -29.37
C ILE A 17 4.44 17.02 -29.80
N TYR A 18 4.41 16.50 -31.04
CA TYR A 18 5.55 16.09 -31.87
C TYR A 18 6.17 17.32 -32.57
N ALA A 19 7.47 17.28 -32.83
CA ALA A 19 8.23 18.39 -33.41
C ALA A 19 8.12 18.49 -34.96
N ARG A 20 7.98 19.72 -35.48
CA ARG A 20 8.48 20.17 -36.79
C ARG A 20 8.96 21.63 -36.71
N SER A 21 10.05 21.93 -37.42
CA SER A 21 10.78 23.20 -37.44
C SER A 21 10.22 24.20 -38.46
N ALA A 22 10.26 25.51 -38.16
CA ALA A 22 10.80 26.55 -39.06
C ALA A 22 10.91 27.93 -38.39
N THR A 23 11.89 28.71 -38.88
CA THR A 23 12.23 30.14 -38.66
C THR A 23 13.21 30.51 -37.54
N GLN A 24 14.33 31.13 -37.95
CA GLN A 24 15.49 31.52 -37.15
C GLN A 24 15.36 32.93 -36.56
N PRO A 25 15.92 33.19 -35.36
CA PRO A 25 16.46 34.51 -35.02
C PRO A 25 17.97 34.47 -34.70
N GLY A 26 18.60 35.66 -34.77
CA GLY A 26 20.02 35.92 -34.99
C GLY A 26 21.07 35.43 -33.97
N ALA A 27 22.32 35.45 -34.41
CA ALA A 27 23.47 34.76 -33.81
C ALA A 27 23.91 35.25 -32.41
N GLN A 28 23.63 36.50 -32.01
CA GLN A 28 23.97 36.98 -30.66
C GLN A 28 23.03 36.46 -29.57
N ASN A 29 21.78 36.12 -29.89
CA ASN A 29 20.83 35.51 -28.93
C ASN A 29 21.05 33.99 -28.77
N LYS A 30 21.79 33.34 -29.67
CA LYS A 30 22.07 31.89 -29.61
C LYS A 30 23.02 31.50 -28.47
N LYS A 31 23.94 32.38 -28.05
CA LYS A 31 24.84 32.11 -26.89
C LYS A 31 24.11 32.27 -25.55
N LYS A 32 23.29 33.30 -25.37
CA LYS A 32 22.46 33.49 -24.15
C LYS A 32 21.36 32.42 -24.03
N LEU A 33 20.72 32.04 -25.13
CA LEU A 33 19.70 30.99 -25.14
C LEU A 33 20.28 29.59 -24.90
N ARG A 34 21.51 29.31 -25.39
CA ARG A 34 22.21 28.04 -25.07
C ARG A 34 22.64 27.93 -23.60
N ALA A 35 22.95 29.05 -22.95
CA ALA A 35 23.25 29.09 -21.51
C ALA A 35 21.98 28.92 -20.66
N LEU A 36 20.87 29.55 -21.05
CA LEU A 36 19.57 29.43 -20.36
C LEU A 36 18.90 28.06 -20.56
N ILE A 37 19.07 27.42 -21.72
CA ILE A 37 18.61 26.04 -21.96
C ILE A 37 19.45 25.02 -21.18
N ARG A 38 20.74 25.28 -20.93
CA ARG A 38 21.54 24.44 -20.01
C ARG A 38 21.13 24.58 -18.55
N ILE A 39 20.60 25.74 -18.14
CA ILE A 39 20.08 25.96 -16.79
C ILE A 39 18.63 25.43 -16.65
N ALA A 40 17.85 25.39 -17.73
CA ALA A 40 16.52 24.80 -17.75
C ALA A 40 16.49 23.28 -18.02
N LEU A 41 17.64 22.65 -18.25
CA LEU A 41 17.80 21.19 -18.41
C LEU A 41 18.64 20.54 -17.31
N ALA A 42 18.78 21.19 -16.16
CA ALA A 42 19.30 20.56 -14.94
C ALA A 42 18.23 19.75 -14.17
N GLY A 43 17.07 19.49 -14.79
CA GLY A 43 16.07 18.58 -14.29
C GLY A 43 15.92 17.41 -15.25
N THR A 44 16.68 16.34 -15.05
CA THR A 44 16.28 15.03 -15.57
C THR A 44 14.84 14.78 -15.11
N PRO A 45 13.88 14.41 -15.97
CA PRO A 45 12.54 14.04 -15.51
C PRO A 45 12.73 12.96 -14.45
N GLN A 46 12.30 13.26 -13.23
CA GLN A 46 12.52 12.39 -12.09
C GLN A 46 11.74 11.10 -12.32
N ARG A 47 12.44 10.06 -12.79
CA ARG A 47 11.85 8.76 -13.04
C ARG A 47 11.48 8.15 -11.70
N SER A 48 10.23 7.72 -11.60
CA SER A 48 9.72 7.05 -10.41
C SER A 48 9.13 5.70 -10.82
N VAL A 49 9.28 4.71 -9.94
CA VAL A 49 8.71 3.37 -10.08
C VAL A 49 7.76 3.14 -8.91
N VAL A 50 6.56 2.64 -9.20
CA VAL A 50 5.59 2.22 -8.19
C VAL A 50 5.45 0.70 -8.33
N LEU A 51 5.60 -0.02 -7.23
CA LEU A 51 5.54 -1.47 -7.18
C LEU A 51 4.36 -1.90 -6.32
N ASP A 52 3.69 -2.96 -6.76
CA ASP A 52 2.80 -3.73 -5.90
C ASP A 52 3.61 -4.75 -5.06
N ILE A 53 2.94 -5.38 -4.10
CA ILE A 53 3.50 -6.44 -3.26
C ILE A 53 3.18 -7.80 -3.84
N GLU A 54 1.91 -8.18 -3.80
CA GLU A 54 1.44 -9.53 -4.12
C GLU A 54 1.67 -9.85 -5.60
N GLY A 55 2.44 -10.90 -5.88
CA GLY A 55 2.76 -11.33 -7.24
C GLY A 55 3.72 -10.42 -8.00
N THR A 56 4.18 -9.31 -7.40
CA THR A 56 5.14 -8.38 -8.02
C THR A 56 6.49 -8.40 -7.30
N THR A 57 6.50 -8.06 -6.00
CA THR A 57 7.74 -8.10 -5.20
C THR A 57 7.78 -9.29 -4.26
N SER A 58 6.63 -9.84 -3.91
CA SER A 58 6.49 -10.95 -2.97
C SER A 58 5.56 -12.03 -3.55
N PRO A 59 5.77 -13.32 -3.25
CA PRO A 59 4.81 -14.37 -3.62
C PRO A 59 3.42 -14.07 -3.05
N ILE A 60 2.36 -14.33 -3.82
CA ILE A 60 0.98 -14.21 -3.32
C ILE A 60 0.78 -15.09 -2.09
N SER A 61 1.37 -16.29 -2.12
CA SER A 61 1.37 -17.25 -1.00
C SER A 61 1.96 -16.70 0.30
N PHE A 62 2.87 -15.72 0.24
CA PHE A 62 3.39 -15.13 1.48
C PHE A 62 2.29 -14.37 2.24
N VAL A 63 1.39 -13.69 1.54
CA VAL A 63 0.27 -13.01 2.19
C VAL A 63 -0.79 -14.00 2.63
N THR A 64 -1.20 -14.90 1.72
CA THR A 64 -2.34 -15.80 1.96
C THR A 64 -2.01 -16.96 2.89
N ASP A 65 -0.78 -17.47 2.86
CA ASP A 65 -0.40 -18.70 3.55
C ASP A 65 0.48 -18.44 4.77
N VAL A 66 1.01 -17.21 4.93
CA VAL A 66 1.83 -16.82 6.08
C VAL A 66 1.20 -15.69 6.87
N LEU A 67 1.01 -14.50 6.27
CA LEU A 67 0.57 -13.33 7.05
C LEU A 67 -0.85 -13.48 7.61
N PHE A 68 -1.85 -13.82 6.80
CA PHE A 68 -3.22 -13.99 7.31
C PHE A 68 -3.36 -15.15 8.30
N PRO A 69 -2.79 -16.36 8.05
CA PRO A 69 -2.79 -17.43 9.03
C PRO A 69 -2.09 -17.04 10.32
N TYR A 70 -0.95 -16.35 10.26
CA TYR A 70 -0.26 -15.89 11.47
C TYR A 70 -1.14 -14.96 12.31
N ALA A 71 -1.82 -14.00 11.69
CA ALA A 71 -2.72 -13.11 12.42
C ALA A 71 -3.89 -13.86 13.07
N ARG A 72 -4.48 -14.82 12.35
CA ARG A 72 -5.55 -15.68 12.86
C ARG A 72 -5.07 -16.50 14.06
N ASP A 73 -3.92 -17.16 13.94
CA ASP A 73 -3.44 -18.12 14.95
C ASP A 73 -2.89 -17.42 16.21
N ASN A 74 -2.49 -16.15 16.10
CA ASN A 74 -1.89 -15.38 17.19
C ASN A 74 -2.80 -14.29 17.78
N VAL A 75 -4.02 -14.11 17.28
CA VAL A 75 -4.93 -13.07 17.78
C VAL A 75 -5.18 -13.19 19.28
N ARG A 76 -5.43 -14.40 19.79
CA ARG A 76 -5.62 -14.63 21.23
C ARG A 76 -4.38 -14.26 22.02
N THR A 77 -3.23 -14.82 21.66
CA THR A 77 -1.96 -14.59 22.35
C THR A 77 -1.62 -13.10 22.40
N HIS A 78 -1.81 -12.40 21.29
CA HIS A 78 -1.61 -10.96 21.22
C HIS A 78 -2.56 -10.23 22.17
N LEU A 79 -3.88 -10.42 22.03
CA LEU A 79 -4.87 -9.77 22.88
C LEU A 79 -4.64 -10.06 24.36
N ASP A 80 -4.25 -11.29 24.73
CA ASP A 80 -3.97 -11.65 26.11
C ASP A 80 -2.74 -10.93 26.68
N ALA A 81 -1.67 -10.81 25.88
CA ALA A 81 -0.45 -10.13 26.29
C ALA A 81 -0.62 -8.61 26.37
N THR A 82 -1.41 -8.03 25.48
CA THR A 82 -1.48 -6.57 25.28
C THR A 82 -2.80 -5.94 25.75
N TYR A 83 -3.75 -6.71 26.29
CA TYR A 83 -5.10 -6.28 26.68
C TYR A 83 -5.18 -4.95 27.44
N SER A 84 -4.22 -4.73 28.35
CA SER A 84 -4.22 -3.54 29.22
C SER A 84 -3.56 -2.32 28.60
N THR A 85 -2.87 -2.48 27.47
CA THR A 85 -2.22 -1.39 26.74
C THR A 85 -3.26 -0.47 26.11
N ARG A 86 -2.85 0.78 25.86
CA ARG A 86 -3.73 1.75 25.20
C ARG A 86 -4.02 1.35 23.75
N GLU A 87 -3.02 0.91 23.01
CA GLU A 87 -3.13 0.51 21.60
C GLU A 87 -4.17 -0.61 21.44
N THR A 88 -4.08 -1.67 22.25
CA THR A 88 -5.04 -2.77 22.20
C THR A 88 -6.44 -2.37 22.65
N LYS A 89 -6.58 -1.44 23.59
CA LYS A 89 -7.90 -0.90 23.96
C LYS A 89 -8.54 -0.13 22.81
N ASP A 90 -7.74 0.64 22.06
CA ASP A 90 -8.22 1.35 20.87
C ASP A 90 -8.62 0.36 19.76
N ASP A 91 -7.85 -0.73 19.56
CA ASP A 91 -8.22 -1.82 18.64
C ASP A 91 -9.53 -2.50 19.04
N ILE A 92 -9.68 -2.84 20.33
CA ILE A 92 -10.89 -3.49 20.88
C ILE A 92 -12.10 -2.58 20.66
N ALA A 93 -11.97 -1.28 20.90
CA ALA A 93 -13.07 -0.32 20.71
C ALA A 93 -13.52 -0.26 19.24
N LEU A 94 -12.58 -0.21 18.29
CA LEU A 94 -12.89 -0.21 16.87
C LEU A 94 -13.49 -1.53 16.39
N LEU A 95 -12.98 -2.66 16.89
CA LEU A 95 -13.53 -3.99 16.58
C LEU A 95 -14.94 -4.15 17.14
N ARG A 96 -15.20 -3.70 18.37
CA ARG A 96 -16.56 -3.71 18.94
C ARG A 96 -17.54 -2.92 18.09
N ALA A 97 -17.18 -1.70 17.69
CA ALA A 97 -18.03 -0.88 16.83
C ALA A 97 -18.33 -1.57 15.49
N GLN A 98 -17.32 -2.23 14.89
CA GLN A 98 -17.53 -3.01 13.67
C GLN A 98 -18.45 -4.21 13.90
N VAL A 99 -18.25 -4.97 14.99
CA VAL A 99 -19.06 -6.15 15.30
C VAL A 99 -20.51 -5.77 15.59
N GLU A 100 -20.75 -4.63 16.24
CA GLU A 100 -22.11 -4.10 16.45
C GLU A 100 -22.81 -3.79 15.12
N GLN A 101 -22.10 -3.21 14.14
CA GLN A 101 -22.61 -3.01 12.78
C GLN A 101 -22.91 -4.34 12.09
N ASP A 102 -21.96 -5.28 12.17
CA ASP A 102 -22.09 -6.61 11.57
C ASP A 102 -23.30 -7.38 12.11
N LEU A 103 -23.56 -7.28 13.43
CA LEU A 103 -24.72 -7.88 14.07
C LEU A 103 -26.03 -7.22 13.60
N ALA A 104 -26.04 -5.89 13.47
CA ALA A 104 -27.20 -5.16 12.96
C ALA A 104 -27.52 -5.50 11.49
N GLU A 105 -26.50 -5.79 10.70
CA GLU A 105 -26.60 -6.20 9.30
C GLU A 105 -26.82 -7.71 9.11
N GLY A 106 -26.75 -8.50 10.19
CA GLY A 106 -26.93 -9.95 10.14
C GLY A 106 -25.78 -10.69 9.44
N VAL A 107 -24.57 -10.15 9.50
CA VAL A 107 -23.38 -10.75 8.89
C VAL A 107 -23.10 -12.13 9.53
N PRO A 108 -23.01 -13.22 8.73
CA PRO A 108 -22.70 -14.54 9.26
C PRO A 108 -21.37 -14.57 10.02
N GLY A 109 -21.37 -15.23 11.19
CA GLY A 109 -20.19 -15.38 12.04
C GLY A 109 -19.93 -14.23 13.01
N ALA A 110 -20.70 -13.14 12.95
CA ALA A 110 -20.63 -12.09 13.95
C ALA A 110 -21.19 -12.58 15.30
N VAL A 111 -20.44 -12.36 16.38
CA VAL A 111 -20.85 -12.71 17.74
C VAL A 111 -20.78 -11.50 18.68
N PRO A 112 -21.75 -11.28 19.58
CA PRO A 112 -21.72 -10.13 20.49
C PRO A 112 -20.46 -10.11 21.36
N VAL A 113 -19.80 -8.96 21.41
CA VAL A 113 -18.65 -8.75 22.30
C VAL A 113 -19.19 -8.28 23.67
N PRO A 114 -18.90 -8.99 24.77
CA PRO A 114 -19.32 -8.57 26.11
C PRO A 114 -18.74 -7.20 26.50
N PRO A 115 -19.37 -6.47 27.44
CA PRO A 115 -18.81 -5.24 27.99
C PRO A 115 -17.54 -5.51 28.81
N ASP A 116 -16.72 -4.49 29.05
CA ASP A 116 -15.41 -4.63 29.74
C ASP A 116 -15.52 -5.25 31.14
N GLY A 117 -16.64 -5.00 31.84
CA GLY A 117 -16.90 -5.56 33.17
C GLY A 117 -17.24 -7.06 33.18
N ALA A 118 -17.44 -7.69 32.02
CA ALA A 118 -17.78 -9.11 31.92
C ALA A 118 -16.58 -10.05 32.16
N GLY A 119 -15.37 -9.51 32.25
CA GLY A 119 -14.12 -10.24 32.42
C GLY A 119 -13.32 -10.35 31.12
N LYS A 120 -12.00 -10.19 31.22
CA LYS A 120 -11.05 -10.18 30.11
C LYS A 120 -11.24 -11.36 29.17
N ASP A 121 -11.23 -12.58 29.70
CA ASP A 121 -11.22 -13.81 28.88
C ASP A 121 -12.47 -13.89 28.00
N ARG A 122 -13.65 -13.51 28.51
CA ARG A 122 -14.89 -13.51 27.72
C ARG A 122 -14.87 -12.49 26.59
N VAL A 123 -14.26 -11.33 26.82
CA VAL A 123 -14.08 -10.30 25.79
C VAL A 123 -13.12 -10.81 24.72
N VAL A 124 -11.99 -11.37 25.13
CA VAL A 124 -10.98 -11.94 24.22
C VAL A 124 -11.59 -13.08 23.40
N ASP A 125 -12.31 -14.01 24.02
CA ASP A 125 -12.99 -15.12 23.34
C ASP A 125 -13.91 -14.65 22.22
N ALA A 126 -14.75 -13.64 22.49
CA ALA A 126 -15.66 -13.07 21.51
C ALA A 126 -14.90 -12.35 20.38
N LEU A 127 -13.84 -11.61 20.70
CA LEU A 127 -13.02 -10.93 19.70
C LEU A 127 -12.28 -11.92 18.79
N VAL A 128 -11.71 -12.98 19.37
CA VAL A 128 -11.05 -14.05 18.62
C VAL A 128 -12.02 -14.67 17.62
N ALA A 129 -13.22 -15.07 18.07
CA ALA A 129 -14.24 -15.65 17.20
C ALA A 129 -14.64 -14.72 16.04
N ASN A 130 -14.85 -13.43 16.33
CA ASN A 130 -15.16 -12.44 15.29
C ASN A 130 -13.99 -12.26 14.30
N VAL A 131 -12.76 -12.11 14.79
CA VAL A 131 -11.58 -11.92 13.95
C VAL A 131 -11.36 -13.14 13.05
N GLU A 132 -11.46 -14.35 13.59
CA GLU A 132 -11.37 -15.59 12.81
C GLU A 132 -12.44 -15.65 11.71
N ALA A 133 -13.69 -15.32 12.03
CA ALA A 133 -14.78 -15.28 11.06
C ALA A 133 -14.54 -14.21 9.97
N MET A 134 -14.06 -13.02 10.33
CA MET A 134 -13.76 -11.95 9.38
C MET A 134 -12.61 -12.32 8.44
N ILE A 135 -11.57 -12.98 8.95
CA ILE A 135 -10.43 -13.47 8.16
C ILE A 135 -10.90 -14.61 7.22
N ALA A 136 -11.66 -15.57 7.74
CA ALA A 136 -12.18 -16.69 6.94
C ALA A 136 -13.08 -16.24 5.79
N ALA A 137 -13.81 -15.13 5.97
CA ALA A 137 -14.65 -14.51 4.95
C ALA A 137 -13.92 -13.47 4.07
N ASP A 138 -12.59 -13.35 4.19
CA ASP A 138 -11.74 -12.36 3.50
C ASP A 138 -12.28 -10.91 3.54
N ARG A 139 -12.86 -10.52 4.68
CA ARG A 139 -13.53 -9.23 4.80
C ARG A 139 -12.51 -8.09 4.88
N LYS A 140 -12.68 -7.08 4.01
CA LYS A 140 -11.78 -5.91 3.93
C LYS A 140 -12.19 -4.82 4.92
N ILE A 141 -12.01 -5.09 6.22
CA ILE A 141 -12.42 -4.23 7.32
C ILE A 141 -11.24 -3.41 7.85
N THR A 142 -11.44 -2.11 8.08
CA THR A 142 -10.40 -1.21 8.59
C THR A 142 -9.92 -1.59 9.99
N SER A 143 -10.85 -1.85 10.93
CA SER A 143 -10.51 -2.25 12.30
C SER A 143 -9.75 -3.57 12.37
N LEU A 144 -10.12 -4.55 11.54
CA LEU A 144 -9.37 -5.81 11.40
C LEU A 144 -7.94 -5.56 10.89
N LYS A 145 -7.78 -4.77 9.83
CA LYS A 145 -6.45 -4.45 9.26
C LYS A 145 -5.52 -3.78 10.26
N GLN A 146 -6.07 -2.96 11.16
CA GLN A 146 -5.30 -2.32 12.21
C GLN A 146 -4.76 -3.36 13.21
N LEU A 147 -5.64 -4.19 13.77
CA LEU A 147 -5.24 -5.25 14.70
C LEU A 147 -4.24 -6.23 14.04
N GLN A 148 -4.47 -6.62 12.79
CA GLN A 148 -3.55 -7.47 12.03
C GLN A 148 -2.15 -6.84 11.93
N GLY A 149 -2.08 -5.52 11.69
CA GLY A 149 -0.82 -4.77 11.70
C GLY A 149 -0.05 -4.92 13.01
N HIS A 150 -0.73 -4.79 14.15
CA HIS A 150 -0.11 -4.91 15.47
C HIS A 150 0.32 -6.36 15.81
N ILE A 151 -0.47 -7.35 15.40
CA ILE A 151 -0.11 -8.77 15.52
C ILE A 151 1.13 -9.08 14.68
N TRP A 152 1.15 -8.64 13.41
CA TRP A 152 2.32 -8.83 12.55
C TRP A 152 3.55 -8.11 13.08
N ARG A 153 3.39 -6.89 13.63
CA ARG A 153 4.50 -6.16 14.26
C ARG A 153 5.20 -7.05 15.30
N THR A 154 4.42 -7.69 16.16
CA THR A 154 4.92 -8.65 17.16
C THR A 154 5.67 -9.81 16.49
N GLY A 155 5.07 -10.43 15.48
CA GLY A 155 5.69 -11.57 14.77
C GLY A 155 6.99 -11.23 14.05
N PHE A 156 7.09 -10.03 13.47
CA PHE A 156 8.32 -9.54 12.85
C PHE A 156 9.39 -9.18 13.90
N GLU A 157 9.01 -8.51 14.99
CA GLU A 157 9.93 -8.15 16.08
C GLU A 157 10.49 -9.40 16.78
N CYS A 158 9.66 -10.43 16.99
CA CYS A 158 10.06 -11.72 17.54
C CYS A 158 10.74 -12.64 16.54
N GLN A 159 10.90 -12.21 15.27
CA GLN A 159 11.52 -13.00 14.19
C GLN A 159 10.80 -14.32 13.85
N GLU A 160 9.51 -14.44 14.22
CA GLU A 160 8.65 -15.55 13.85
C GLU A 160 8.20 -15.44 12.39
N ILE A 161 8.09 -14.21 11.88
CA ILE A 161 7.84 -13.91 10.48
C ILE A 161 9.05 -13.16 9.91
N LYS A 162 9.43 -13.50 8.68
CA LYS A 162 10.36 -12.71 7.88
C LYS A 162 9.71 -12.27 6.58
N GLY A 163 10.08 -11.09 6.11
CA GLY A 163 9.60 -10.56 4.85
C GLY A 163 10.16 -11.39 3.71
N VAL A 164 9.27 -11.95 2.89
CA VAL A 164 9.65 -12.71 1.70
C VAL A 164 9.46 -11.84 0.48
N VAL A 165 10.54 -11.61 -0.26
CA VAL A 165 10.53 -10.97 -1.58
C VAL A 165 11.23 -11.87 -2.60
N PHE A 166 10.92 -11.73 -3.89
CA PHE A 166 11.65 -12.46 -4.94
C PHE A 166 13.12 -12.04 -4.99
N ASP A 167 13.99 -12.97 -5.40
CA ASP A 167 15.44 -12.82 -5.36
C ASP A 167 15.97 -11.68 -6.25
N ASP A 168 15.21 -11.31 -7.29
CA ASP A 168 15.54 -10.22 -8.20
C ASP A 168 15.13 -8.83 -7.68
N VAL A 169 14.29 -8.76 -6.64
CA VAL A 169 13.77 -7.51 -6.07
C VAL A 169 14.86 -6.69 -5.36
N PRO A 170 15.62 -7.22 -4.39
CA PRO A 170 16.69 -6.45 -3.75
C PRO A 170 17.69 -5.82 -4.73
N PRO A 171 18.28 -6.57 -5.69
CA PRO A 171 19.24 -5.98 -6.62
C PRO A 171 18.58 -4.99 -7.61
N ALA A 172 17.28 -5.14 -7.94
CA ALA A 172 16.57 -4.14 -8.74
C ALA A 172 16.36 -2.82 -7.96
N LEU A 173 15.92 -2.91 -6.70
CA LEU A 173 15.73 -1.75 -5.83
C LEU A 173 17.05 -0.99 -5.61
N GLU A 174 18.14 -1.71 -5.39
CA GLU A 174 19.46 -1.12 -5.22
C GLU A 174 19.92 -0.39 -6.49
N ARG A 175 19.79 -1.01 -7.67
CA ARG A 175 20.14 -0.37 -8.95
C ARG A 175 19.32 0.89 -9.22
N TRP A 176 18.02 0.86 -8.97
CA TRP A 176 17.15 2.03 -9.14
C TRP A 176 17.53 3.15 -8.19
N HIS A 177 17.76 2.82 -6.92
CA HIS A 177 18.21 3.78 -5.91
C HIS A 177 19.54 4.44 -6.30
N ALA A 178 20.55 3.64 -6.69
CA ALA A 178 21.86 4.12 -7.15
C ALA A 178 21.77 4.99 -8.42
N SER A 179 20.75 4.77 -9.25
CA SER A 179 20.49 5.56 -10.46
C SER A 179 19.65 6.81 -10.22
N GLY A 180 19.32 7.12 -8.96
CA GLY A 180 18.48 8.27 -8.58
C GLY A 180 16.99 8.12 -8.96
N ILE A 181 16.54 6.90 -9.27
CA ILE A 181 15.14 6.59 -9.53
C ILE A 181 14.43 6.43 -8.19
N LYS A 182 13.32 7.15 -8.01
CA LYS A 182 12.51 7.07 -6.79
C LYS A 182 11.58 5.84 -6.86
N THR A 183 11.63 4.97 -5.85
CA THR A 183 10.79 3.78 -5.82
C THR A 183 9.79 3.86 -4.69
N TYR A 184 8.54 3.48 -4.96
CA TYR A 184 7.43 3.52 -4.02
C TYR A 184 6.69 2.19 -4.01
N ILE A 185 6.08 1.86 -2.88
CA ILE A 185 5.17 0.71 -2.77
C ILE A 185 3.73 1.22 -2.75
N TYR A 186 2.85 0.58 -3.53
CA TYR A 186 1.42 0.80 -3.51
C TYR A 186 0.71 -0.55 -3.45
N SER A 187 0.03 -0.84 -2.34
CA SER A 187 -0.66 -2.13 -2.17
C SER A 187 -1.89 -2.01 -1.27
N SER A 188 -2.75 -3.03 -1.28
CA SER A 188 -4.02 -3.04 -0.53
C SER A 188 -3.84 -3.22 0.99
N GLY A 189 -2.68 -3.74 1.41
CA GLY A 189 -2.25 -3.83 2.80
C GLY A 189 -1.93 -2.46 3.41
N SER A 190 -2.06 -2.33 4.73
CA SER A 190 -1.78 -1.07 5.44
C SER A 190 -0.33 -0.63 5.25
N ARG A 191 -0.08 0.69 5.22
CA ARG A 191 1.31 1.22 5.16
C ARG A 191 2.24 0.64 6.22
N GLU A 192 1.71 0.32 7.40
CA GLU A 192 2.47 -0.36 8.45
C GLU A 192 2.89 -1.77 8.02
N ALA A 193 1.97 -2.59 7.54
CA ALA A 193 2.27 -3.94 7.04
C ALA A 193 3.33 -3.90 5.92
N GLN A 194 3.21 -2.96 4.99
CA GLN A 194 4.20 -2.79 3.92
C GLN A 194 5.59 -2.48 4.51
N ARG A 195 5.68 -1.59 5.50
CA ARG A 195 6.96 -1.28 6.18
C ARG A 195 7.51 -2.47 6.94
N LEU A 196 6.67 -3.29 7.55
CA LEU A 196 7.08 -4.50 8.26
C LEU A 196 7.69 -5.53 7.28
N ILE A 197 7.03 -5.77 6.14
CA ILE A 197 7.52 -6.70 5.11
C ILE A 197 8.90 -6.28 4.62
N PHE A 198 9.04 -5.05 4.10
CA PHE A 198 10.32 -4.59 3.53
C PHE A 198 11.39 -4.27 4.57
N GLY A 199 11.01 -4.05 5.83
CA GLY A 199 11.95 -3.79 6.93
C GLY A 199 12.61 -5.04 7.50
N ASN A 200 11.97 -6.20 7.36
CA ASN A 200 12.36 -7.44 8.02
C ASN A 200 12.61 -8.58 7.04
N THR A 201 13.18 -8.29 5.86
CA THR A 201 13.40 -9.32 4.84
C THR A 201 14.59 -10.23 5.16
N THR A 202 14.67 -11.38 4.49
CA THR A 202 15.87 -12.25 4.51
C THR A 202 17.11 -11.56 3.91
N TYR A 203 16.93 -10.47 3.16
CA TYR A 203 17.97 -9.64 2.57
C TYR A 203 18.33 -8.42 3.44
N GLY A 204 17.77 -8.32 4.65
CA GLY A 204 17.90 -7.17 5.55
C GLY A 204 16.82 -6.12 5.33
N ASP A 205 17.07 -4.90 5.81
CA ASP A 205 16.12 -3.79 5.68
C ASP A 205 16.21 -3.15 4.29
N LEU A 206 15.20 -3.42 3.44
CA LEU A 206 15.11 -2.88 2.08
C LEU A 206 14.47 -1.49 2.03
N ARG A 207 13.92 -0.98 3.14
CA ARG A 207 13.26 0.35 3.18
C ARG A 207 14.21 1.47 2.83
N ARG A 208 15.52 1.28 3.02
CA ARG A 208 16.57 2.22 2.60
C ARG A 208 16.56 2.53 1.09
N HIS A 209 16.00 1.65 0.27
CA HIS A 209 15.87 1.83 -1.17
C HIS A 209 14.50 2.39 -1.60
N LEU A 210 13.57 2.57 -0.66
CA LEU A 210 12.20 2.99 -0.91
C LEU A 210 11.97 4.43 -0.44
N CYS A 211 11.24 5.20 -1.24
CA CYS A 211 10.90 6.60 -0.97
C CYS A 211 9.56 6.77 -0.24
N GLY A 212 8.69 5.76 -0.26
CA GLY A 212 7.38 5.84 0.39
C GLY A 212 6.50 4.62 0.20
N PHE A 213 5.42 4.58 0.99
CA PHE A 213 4.44 3.52 1.05
C PHE A 213 3.05 4.13 0.94
N PHE A 214 2.21 3.54 0.12
CA PHE A 214 0.86 4.01 -0.19
C PHE A 214 -0.11 2.83 -0.11
N ASP A 215 -1.30 3.08 0.44
CA ASP A 215 -2.34 2.07 0.55
C ASP A 215 -3.64 2.54 -0.13
N ALA A 216 -4.65 1.67 -0.14
CA ALA A 216 -5.94 1.93 -0.77
C ALA A 216 -6.73 3.11 -0.16
N THR A 217 -6.27 3.68 0.97
CA THR A 217 -6.90 4.90 1.54
C THR A 217 -6.68 6.15 0.70
N ILE A 218 -5.75 6.10 -0.26
CA ILE A 218 -5.44 7.21 -1.19
C ILE A 218 -6.42 7.27 -2.38
N GLY A 219 -7.40 6.37 -2.44
CA GLY A 219 -8.34 6.24 -3.54
C GLY A 219 -7.70 5.54 -4.74
N TYR A 220 -8.52 4.86 -5.54
CA TYR A 220 -8.08 4.12 -6.72
C TYR A 220 -7.33 5.05 -7.70
N ALA A 221 -6.00 5.12 -7.60
CA ALA A 221 -5.15 5.65 -8.65
C ALA A 221 -5.06 4.58 -9.74
N VAL A 222 -6.17 4.41 -10.48
CA VAL A 222 -6.17 3.72 -11.76
C VAL A 222 -5.15 4.43 -12.65
N HIS A 223 -4.27 3.64 -13.29
CA HIS A 223 -3.14 4.02 -14.15
C HIS A 223 -1.80 4.24 -13.44
N LEU A 224 -1.07 3.15 -13.15
CA LEU A 224 0.39 3.04 -13.34
C LEU A 224 0.85 1.62 -12.98
N VAL A 225 0.63 0.65 -13.87
CA VAL A 225 1.36 -0.61 -13.83
C VAL A 225 1.92 -0.89 -15.22
N SER A 226 3.21 -0.58 -15.43
CA SER A 226 3.97 -1.23 -16.49
C SER A 226 4.50 -2.55 -15.93
N HIS A 227 3.97 -3.68 -16.41
CA HIS A 227 4.54 -4.99 -16.14
C HIS A 227 5.94 -5.07 -16.76
N LEU A 228 6.95 -5.34 -15.96
CA LEU A 228 8.21 -5.91 -16.45
C LEU A 228 8.07 -7.42 -16.33
N SER A 229 7.65 -8.07 -17.42
CA SER A 229 7.81 -9.52 -17.55
C SER A 229 9.31 -9.79 -17.72
N ALA A 230 9.91 -10.50 -16.76
CA ALA A 230 11.20 -11.15 -16.97
C ALA A 230 11.00 -12.26 -18.01
N HIS A 231 11.79 -12.21 -19.08
CA HIS A 231 11.96 -13.31 -20.03
C HIS A 231 12.92 -14.35 -19.48
#